data_AF-A0A9B0T816-F1
#
_entry.id   AF-A0A9B0T816-F1
#
_cell.length_a   1.000
_cell.length_b   1.000
_cell.length_c   1.000
_cell.angle_alpha   90.00
_cell.angle_beta   90.00
_cell.angle_gamma   90.00
#
_symmetry.space_group_name_H-M   'P 1'
#
loop_
_entity.id
_entity.type
_entity.pdbx_description
1 polymer ?
#
loop_
_entity_poly.entity_id
_entity_poly.type
_entity_poly.pdbx_seq_one_letter_code
_entity_poly.pdbx_strand_id
1 'polypeptide(L)'
;MAAEHRPKLSKNLLRMKFMQRGLDSETKKQLEEEEKKIISDEHWSLDLPELKEKESLIIEEQSFSLCEDLLYGRMSFRGFNPEVEKLMLQMNSKSKAEEVEDEAVELDVSDEEMARRYESLVGTIGKKFAKKRDRANFEEDENGNMKKTKTKKVFL
;
A
#
# COMPACT_ATOMS: atom_id res chain seq x y z
N MET A 1 -15.17 16.10 30.21
CA MET A 1 -15.43 14.89 29.40
C MET A 1 -14.40 13.86 29.79
N ALA A 2 -14.80 12.80 30.51
CA ALA A 2 -13.89 11.72 30.90
C ALA A 2 -13.64 10.83 29.68
N ALA A 3 -12.38 10.63 29.30
CA ALA A 3 -12.02 9.73 28.21
C ALA A 3 -12.41 8.30 28.59
N GLU A 4 -13.21 7.63 27.75
CA GLU A 4 -13.60 6.24 27.97
C GLU A 4 -12.36 5.34 27.96
N HIS A 5 -12.03 4.77 29.12
CA HIS A 5 -10.88 3.91 29.28
C HIS A 5 -11.18 2.52 28.71
N ARG A 6 -10.92 2.31 27.43
CA ARG A 6 -10.97 0.96 26.84
C ARG A 6 -9.91 0.07 27.48
N PRO A 7 -10.24 -1.16 27.91
CA PRO A 7 -9.24 -2.07 28.48
C PRO A 7 -8.22 -2.43 27.40
N LYS A 8 -6.94 -2.10 27.64
CA LYS A 8 -5.82 -2.46 26.77
C LYS A 8 -5.13 -3.71 27.32
N LEU A 9 -4.67 -4.58 26.41
CA LEU A 9 -3.86 -5.75 26.76
C LEU A 9 -2.47 -5.32 27.25
N SER A 10 -1.84 -6.16 28.08
CA SER A 10 -0.49 -5.89 28.59
C SER A 10 0.55 -6.00 27.47
N LYS A 11 1.61 -5.19 27.55
CA LYS A 11 2.71 -5.18 26.57
C LYS A 11 3.42 -6.54 26.47
N ASN A 12 3.59 -7.24 27.60
CA ASN A 12 4.21 -8.57 27.62
C ASN A 12 3.39 -9.61 26.87
N LEU A 13 2.05 -9.55 26.96
CA LEU A 13 1.16 -10.43 26.21
C LEU A 13 1.19 -10.09 24.71
N LEU A 14 1.21 -8.80 24.38
CA LEU A 14 1.30 -8.28 23.02
C LEU A 14 2.59 -8.70 22.30
N ARG A 15 3.68 -8.86 23.05
CA ARG A 15 4.99 -9.32 22.55
C ARG A 15 4.99 -10.79 22.14
N MET A 16 4.02 -11.59 22.57
CA MET A 16 3.97 -13.03 22.25
C MET A 16 3.77 -13.27 20.75
N LYS A 17 4.48 -14.25 20.19
CA LYS A 17 4.49 -14.56 18.74
C LYS A 17 3.09 -14.73 18.13
N PHE A 18 2.15 -15.31 18.88
CA PHE A 18 0.78 -15.52 18.40
C PHE A 18 -0.04 -14.23 18.33
N MET A 19 0.29 -13.21 19.14
CA MET A 19 -0.36 -11.89 19.08
C MET A 19 0.22 -11.02 17.96
N GLN A 20 1.46 -11.26 17.53
CA GLN A 20 2.17 -10.45 16.51
C GLN A 20 1.50 -10.40 15.13
N ARG A 21 0.72 -11.43 14.74
CA ARG A 21 0.04 -11.46 13.44
C ARG A 21 -1.19 -10.56 13.36
N GLY A 22 -1.90 -10.38 14.47
CA GLY A 22 -3.16 -9.60 14.55
C GLY A 22 -2.97 -8.21 15.14
N LEU A 23 -1.73 -7.77 15.34
CA LEU A 23 -1.42 -6.48 15.91
C LEU A 23 -1.41 -5.38 14.85
N ASP A 24 -1.99 -4.25 15.21
CA ASP A 24 -1.95 -3.05 14.39
C ASP A 24 -0.49 -2.64 14.17
N SER A 25 -0.16 -2.26 12.93
CA SER A 25 1.20 -1.88 12.55
C SER A 25 1.80 -0.77 13.44
N GLU A 26 0.96 0.14 13.94
CA GLU A 26 1.35 1.20 14.87
C GLU A 26 1.78 0.66 16.24
N THR A 27 1.05 -0.31 16.78
CA THR A 27 1.39 -0.93 18.08
C THR A 27 2.65 -1.78 18.00
N LYS A 28 2.87 -2.43 16.85
CA LYS A 28 4.10 -3.19 16.58
C LYS A 28 5.32 -2.27 16.51
N LYS A 29 5.20 -1.12 15.81
CA LYS A 29 6.26 -0.11 15.74
C LYS A 29 6.64 0.42 17.13
N GLN A 30 5.65 0.72 17.98
CA GLN A 30 5.91 1.17 19.36
C GLN A 30 6.70 0.14 20.17
N LEU A 31 6.36 -1.15 20.06
CA LEU A 31 7.10 -2.21 20.74
C LEU A 31 8.53 -2.35 20.19
N GLU A 32 8.72 -2.28 18.88
CA GLU A 32 10.06 -2.33 18.26
C GLU A 32 10.91 -1.10 18.62
N GLU A 33 10.32 0.08 18.74
CA GLU A 33 11.01 1.29 19.20
C GLU A 33 11.43 1.18 20.66
N GLU A 34 10.59 0.63 21.54
CA GLU A 34 10.97 0.29 22.93
C GLU A 34 12.12 -0.74 22.93
N GLU A 35 12.00 -1.75 22.05
CA GLU A 35 13.06 -2.68 21.57
C GLU A 35 14.42 -1.99 21.41
N LYS A 36 14.45 -1.09 20.45
CA LYS A 36 15.64 -0.35 20.00
C LYS A 36 16.14 0.64 21.04
N LYS A 37 15.26 1.25 21.84
CA LYS A 37 15.66 2.15 22.93
C LYS A 37 16.46 1.42 23.98
N ILE A 38 16.01 0.24 24.41
CA ILE A 38 16.75 -0.58 25.39
C ILE A 38 18.14 -0.92 24.84
N ILE A 39 18.23 -1.35 23.58
CA ILE A 39 19.51 -1.68 22.94
C ILE A 39 20.39 -0.43 22.79
N SER A 40 19.80 0.71 22.43
CA SER A 40 20.52 1.98 22.29
C SER A 40 21.03 2.50 23.63
N ASP A 41 20.28 2.32 24.71
CA ASP A 41 20.67 2.74 26.05
C ASP A 41 21.84 1.88 26.58
N GLU A 42 21.92 0.62 26.14
CA GLU A 42 23.04 -0.30 26.42
C GLU A 42 24.23 -0.11 25.46
N HIS A 43 24.00 0.49 24.29
CA HIS A 43 25.03 0.73 23.29
C HIS A 43 25.89 1.94 23.68
N TRP A 44 26.94 1.67 24.45
CA TRP A 44 27.97 2.65 24.71
C TRP A 44 28.85 2.83 23.46
N SER A 45 29.17 4.08 23.12
CA SER A 45 30.13 4.43 22.07
C SER A 45 31.33 5.13 22.69
N LEU A 46 32.52 4.90 22.12
CA LEU A 46 33.74 5.58 22.53
C LEU A 46 34.09 6.66 21.49
N ASP A 47 33.95 7.92 21.89
CA ASP A 47 34.26 9.04 21.01
C ASP A 47 35.78 9.28 20.95
N LEU A 48 36.39 8.80 19.89
CA LEU A 48 37.79 9.08 19.54
C LEU A 48 37.85 10.12 18.41
N PRO A 49 38.01 11.42 18.72
CA PRO A 49 37.97 12.48 17.71
C PRO A 49 39.02 12.31 16.59
N GLU A 50 40.19 11.75 16.90
CA GLU A 50 41.26 11.52 15.93
C GLU A 50 40.96 10.43 14.87
N LEU A 51 39.99 9.56 15.13
CA LEU A 51 39.57 8.49 14.23
C LEU A 51 38.29 8.83 13.47
N LYS A 52 37.44 9.71 14.03
CA LYS A 52 36.22 10.19 13.34
C LYS A 52 36.53 10.98 12.07
N GLU A 53 37.65 11.71 12.06
CA GLU A 53 38.07 12.52 10.92
C GLU A 53 38.83 11.73 9.85
N LYS A 54 39.22 10.49 10.16
CA LYS A 54 39.98 9.62 9.26
C LYS A 54 39.08 8.54 8.69
N GLU A 55 38.20 8.93 7.77
CA GLU A 55 37.55 7.96 6.91
C GLU A 55 38.61 7.28 6.02
N SER A 56 38.41 5.99 5.75
CA SER A 56 39.32 5.20 4.92
C SER A 56 39.40 5.80 3.51
N LEU A 57 40.54 6.37 3.15
CA LEU A 57 40.78 6.95 1.82
C LEU A 57 40.73 5.89 0.70
N ILE A 58 41.06 4.64 1.03
CA ILE A 58 41.05 3.50 0.12
C ILE A 58 40.46 2.31 0.87
N ILE A 59 39.48 1.65 0.26
CA ILE A 59 38.82 0.45 0.77
C ILE A 59 39.21 -0.69 -0.15
N GLU A 60 39.93 -1.69 0.38
CA GLU A 60 40.27 -2.90 -0.35
C GLU A 60 39.09 -3.89 -0.26
N GLU A 61 38.35 -4.04 -1.35
CA GLU A 61 37.32 -5.06 -1.46
C GLU A 61 37.78 -6.25 -2.29
N GLN A 62 37.52 -7.45 -1.79
CA GLN A 62 37.83 -8.71 -2.50
C GLN A 62 36.71 -9.14 -3.47
N SER A 63 35.61 -8.39 -3.50
CA SER A 63 34.45 -8.71 -4.33
C SER A 63 34.60 -8.12 -5.72
N PHE A 64 34.42 -8.95 -6.75
CA PHE A 64 34.38 -8.49 -8.14
C PHE A 64 33.03 -7.84 -8.50
N SER A 65 31.99 -8.01 -7.67
CA SER A 65 30.64 -7.51 -7.99
C SER A 65 30.54 -5.99 -8.13
N LEU A 66 31.48 -5.22 -7.55
CA LEU A 66 31.53 -3.77 -7.73
C LEU A 66 32.28 -3.35 -9.01
N CYS A 67 33.19 -4.18 -9.48
CA CYS A 67 34.04 -3.90 -10.63
C CYS A 67 33.49 -4.49 -11.93
N GLU A 68 32.75 -5.59 -11.84
CA GLU A 68 32.16 -6.30 -12.97
C GLU A 68 30.63 -6.27 -12.87
N ASP A 69 29.95 -5.91 -13.96
CA ASP A 69 28.49 -5.93 -14.09
C ASP A 69 27.96 -7.36 -14.23
N LEU A 70 28.12 -8.16 -13.17
CA LEU A 70 27.77 -9.57 -13.15
C LEU A 70 26.26 -9.77 -13.28
N LEU A 71 25.88 -10.61 -14.25
CA LEU A 71 24.50 -11.05 -14.44
C LEU A 71 24.10 -12.12 -13.41
N TYR A 72 22.80 -12.27 -13.21
CA TYR A 72 22.22 -13.31 -12.38
C TYR A 72 22.54 -14.71 -12.94
N GLY A 73 23.29 -15.50 -12.17
CA GLY A 73 23.87 -16.76 -12.65
C GLY A 73 22.89 -17.92 -12.89
N ARG A 74 21.68 -17.90 -12.31
CA ARG A 74 20.68 -18.95 -12.61
C ARG A 74 19.93 -18.58 -13.88
N MET A 75 20.25 -19.26 -14.97
CA MET A 75 19.66 -19.04 -16.28
C MET A 75 18.98 -20.30 -16.78
N SER A 76 17.85 -20.11 -17.46
CA SER A 76 17.16 -21.15 -18.22
C SER A 76 16.90 -20.61 -19.62
N PHE A 77 16.80 -21.50 -20.60
CA PHE A 77 16.60 -21.13 -21.99
C PHE A 77 15.55 -22.04 -22.62
N ARG A 78 14.84 -21.48 -23.61
CA ARG A 78 13.88 -22.20 -24.47
C ARG A 78 12.75 -22.87 -23.68
N GLY A 79 12.32 -22.27 -22.57
CA GLY A 79 11.18 -22.73 -21.78
C GLY A 79 11.45 -23.97 -20.93
N PHE A 80 12.71 -24.31 -20.65
CA PHE A 80 13.05 -25.46 -19.79
C PHE A 80 12.57 -25.24 -18.34
N ASN A 81 12.59 -24.00 -17.88
CA ASN A 81 11.97 -23.59 -16.63
C ASN A 81 11.50 -22.11 -16.73
N PRO A 82 10.21 -21.89 -17.01
CA PRO A 82 9.65 -20.54 -17.14
C PRO A 82 9.79 -19.66 -15.89
N GLU A 83 9.78 -20.25 -14.68
CA GLU A 83 9.97 -19.49 -13.44
C GLU A 83 11.40 -18.93 -13.34
N VAL A 84 12.38 -19.72 -13.77
CA VAL A 84 13.79 -19.29 -13.79
C VAL A 84 14.03 -18.27 -14.89
N GLU A 85 13.40 -18.40 -16.06
CA GLU A 85 13.45 -17.39 -17.12
C GLU A 85 12.87 -16.05 -16.65
N LYS A 86 11.71 -16.07 -15.98
CA LYS A 86 11.12 -14.88 -15.38
C LYS A 86 12.03 -14.26 -14.31
N LEU A 87 12.63 -15.07 -13.45
CA LEU A 87 13.56 -14.61 -12.42
C LEU A 87 14.83 -13.99 -13.04
N MET A 88 15.36 -14.60 -14.09
CA MET A 88 16.50 -14.08 -14.86
C MET A 88 16.18 -12.71 -15.44
N LEU A 89 15.01 -12.53 -16.07
CA LEU A 89 14.57 -11.25 -16.61
C LEU A 89 14.40 -10.20 -15.50
N GLN A 90 13.76 -10.54 -14.39
CA GLN A 90 13.54 -9.59 -13.29
C GLN A 90 14.84 -9.13 -12.60
N MET A 91 15.81 -10.03 -12.44
CA MET A 91 17.06 -9.70 -11.73
C MET A 91 18.05 -8.97 -12.65
N ASN A 92 18.06 -9.30 -13.94
CA ASN A 92 18.94 -8.66 -14.93
C ASN A 92 18.33 -7.39 -15.54
N SER A 93 17.03 -7.15 -15.45
CA SER A 93 16.41 -5.88 -15.90
C SER A 93 16.81 -4.70 -15.02
N LYS A 94 17.11 -4.93 -13.74
CA LYS A 94 17.60 -3.88 -12.85
C LYS A 94 18.96 -3.31 -13.27
N SER A 95 19.81 -4.11 -13.92
CA SER A 95 21.07 -3.65 -14.54
C SER A 95 20.87 -3.14 -15.97
N LYS A 96 19.71 -3.39 -16.57
CA LYS A 96 19.39 -3.12 -17.98
C LYS A 96 18.21 -2.16 -18.14
N ALA A 97 18.14 -1.14 -17.29
CA ALA A 97 17.10 -0.12 -17.31
C ALA A 97 17.12 0.78 -18.57
N GLU A 98 18.00 0.53 -19.55
CA GLU A 98 18.07 1.25 -20.82
C GLU A 98 17.40 0.52 -22.01
N GLU A 99 16.94 -0.73 -21.90
CA GLU A 99 16.42 -1.47 -23.08
C GLU A 99 14.99 -2.03 -22.95
N VAL A 100 14.26 -1.73 -21.86
CA VAL A 100 12.90 -2.25 -21.66
C VAL A 100 11.89 -1.10 -21.55
N GLU A 101 11.77 -0.30 -22.61
CA GLU A 101 10.56 0.52 -22.81
C GLU A 101 9.40 -0.28 -23.46
N ASP A 102 9.62 -1.54 -23.87
CA ASP A 102 8.65 -2.29 -24.67
C ASP A 102 8.14 -3.60 -24.03
N GLU A 103 8.12 -3.74 -22.71
CA GLU A 103 7.26 -4.75 -22.08
C GLU A 103 5.95 -4.09 -21.66
N ALA A 104 5.03 -4.05 -22.63
CA ALA A 104 3.64 -3.68 -22.46
C ALA A 104 3.12 -4.17 -21.11
N VAL A 105 2.82 -3.23 -20.23
CA VAL A 105 2.01 -3.51 -19.05
C VAL A 105 0.75 -4.19 -19.56
N GLU A 106 0.57 -5.46 -19.23
CA GLU A 106 -0.66 -6.21 -19.54
C GLU A 106 -1.80 -5.57 -18.74
N LEU A 107 -2.31 -4.46 -19.23
CA LEU A 107 -3.51 -3.83 -18.74
C LEU A 107 -4.68 -4.58 -19.36
N ASP A 108 -5.41 -5.33 -18.54
CA ASP A 108 -6.63 -6.04 -18.93
C ASP A 108 -7.69 -5.10 -19.56
N VAL A 109 -7.57 -3.78 -19.35
CA VAL A 109 -8.47 -2.75 -19.87
C VAL A 109 -7.62 -1.58 -20.40
N SER A 110 -7.81 -1.23 -21.67
CA SER A 110 -7.20 -0.03 -22.26
C SER A 110 -7.81 1.25 -21.68
N ASP A 111 -7.04 2.33 -21.64
CA ASP A 111 -7.51 3.65 -21.19
C ASP A 111 -8.73 4.14 -21.98
N GLU A 112 -8.79 3.81 -23.27
CA GLU A 112 -9.95 4.10 -24.13
C GLU A 112 -11.21 3.36 -23.69
N GLU A 113 -11.08 2.08 -23.32
CA GLU A 113 -12.21 1.30 -22.83
C GLU A 113 -12.66 1.78 -21.44
N MET A 114 -11.72 2.15 -20.57
CA MET A 114 -12.01 2.76 -19.28
C MET A 114 -12.81 4.06 -19.46
N ALA A 115 -12.38 4.97 -20.34
CA ALA A 115 -13.08 6.23 -20.62
C ALA A 115 -14.53 6.00 -21.08
N ARG A 116 -14.77 5.06 -22.00
CA ARG A 116 -16.11 4.71 -22.48
C ARG A 116 -17.01 4.17 -21.37
N ARG A 117 -16.46 3.31 -20.49
CA ARG A 117 -17.22 2.78 -19.34
C ARG A 117 -17.59 3.90 -18.37
N TYR A 118 -16.66 4.82 -18.07
CA TYR A 118 -16.93 5.98 -17.21
C TYR A 118 -18.01 6.90 -17.76
N GLU A 119 -18.00 7.20 -19.06
CA GLU A 119 -19.02 8.03 -19.71
C GLU A 119 -20.44 7.47 -19.49
N SER A 120 -20.63 6.17 -19.72
CA SER A 120 -21.93 5.50 -19.56
C SER A 120 -22.41 5.39 -18.10
N LEU A 121 -21.47 5.13 -17.18
CA LEU A 121 -21.81 4.76 -15.81
C LEU A 121 -22.06 5.98 -14.92
N VAL A 122 -21.28 7.04 -15.07
CA VAL A 122 -21.40 8.26 -14.25
C VAL A 122 -22.72 8.99 -14.51
N GLY A 123 -23.18 9.05 -15.76
CA GLY A 123 -24.45 9.67 -16.13
C GLY A 123 -25.70 8.91 -15.64
N THR A 124 -25.59 7.59 -15.43
CA THR A 124 -26.71 6.75 -14.97
C THR A 124 -26.77 6.62 -13.45
N ILE A 125 -25.62 6.61 -12.76
CA ILE A 125 -25.56 6.55 -11.29
C ILE A 125 -26.13 7.84 -10.66
N GLY A 126 -25.81 9.01 -11.19
CA GLY A 126 -26.33 10.28 -10.67
C GLY A 126 -27.87 10.34 -10.64
N LYS A 127 -28.52 9.73 -11.65
CA LYS A 127 -29.99 9.66 -11.75
C LYS A 127 -30.62 8.75 -10.69
N LYS A 128 -29.93 7.69 -10.26
CA LYS A 128 -30.42 6.78 -9.20
C LYS A 128 -30.47 7.46 -7.82
N PHE A 129 -29.57 8.40 -7.57
CA PHE A 129 -29.55 9.16 -6.31
C PHE A 129 -30.44 10.39 -6.34
N ALA A 130 -30.67 11.01 -7.50
CA ALA A 130 -31.62 12.12 -7.65
C ALA A 130 -33.07 11.70 -7.33
N LYS A 131 -33.50 10.52 -7.79
CA LYS A 131 -34.89 10.03 -7.61
C LYS A 131 -35.26 9.74 -6.14
N LYS A 132 -34.30 9.52 -5.24
CA LYS A 132 -34.57 9.28 -3.82
C LYS A 132 -34.99 10.55 -3.06
N ARG A 133 -34.66 11.75 -3.55
CA ARG A 133 -35.01 13.01 -2.87
C ARG A 133 -36.48 13.41 -3.13
N ASP A 134 -37.05 13.04 -4.27
CA ASP A 134 -38.43 13.40 -4.64
C ASP A 134 -39.50 12.39 -4.18
N ARG A 135 -39.11 11.19 -3.71
CA ARG A 135 -40.06 10.17 -3.24
C ARG A 135 -40.81 10.59 -1.97
N ALA A 136 -40.30 11.57 -1.22
CA ALA A 136 -40.96 12.07 -0.01
C ALA A 136 -42.23 12.92 -0.29
N ASN A 137 -42.50 13.29 -1.55
CA ASN A 137 -43.60 14.19 -1.92
C ASN A 137 -44.78 13.49 -2.64
N PHE A 138 -44.85 12.16 -2.61
CA PHE A 138 -45.94 11.39 -3.23
C PHE A 138 -46.50 10.39 -2.21
N GLU A 139 -47.82 10.44 -2.00
CA GLU A 139 -48.57 9.42 -1.27
C GLU A 139 -49.39 8.59 -2.26
N GLU A 140 -49.51 7.29 -1.99
CA GLU A 140 -50.32 6.33 -2.75
C GLU A 140 -51.73 6.27 -2.16
N ASP A 141 -52.75 6.55 -2.99
CA ASP A 141 -54.16 6.30 -2.61
C ASP A 141 -54.47 4.79 -2.68
N GLU A 142 -55.55 4.34 -2.03
CA GLU A 142 -55.99 2.92 -1.97
C GLU A 142 -56.23 2.25 -3.35
N ASN A 143 -56.30 3.03 -4.44
CA ASN A 143 -56.40 2.55 -5.82
C ASN A 143 -55.06 2.59 -6.60
N GLY A 144 -53.91 2.77 -5.92
CA GLY A 144 -52.57 2.67 -6.53
C GLY A 144 -52.15 3.83 -7.43
N ASN A 145 -52.81 4.99 -7.33
CA ASN A 145 -52.49 6.18 -8.13
C ASN A 145 -51.68 7.20 -7.30
N MET A 146 -50.52 7.66 -7.82
CA MET A 146 -49.62 8.57 -7.09
C MET A 146 -50.05 10.03 -7.23
N LYS A 147 -50.35 10.72 -6.11
CA LYS A 147 -50.67 12.15 -6.07
C LYS A 147 -49.53 12.97 -5.44
N LYS A 148 -49.25 14.15 -6.01
CA LYS A 148 -48.25 15.10 -5.47
C LYS A 148 -48.81 15.76 -4.20
N THR A 149 -48.13 15.61 -3.07
CA THR A 149 -48.50 16.32 -1.84
C THR A 149 -47.98 17.77 -1.90
N LYS A 150 -48.86 18.75 -1.69
CA LYS A 150 -48.46 20.16 -1.57
C LYS A 150 -48.00 20.39 -0.14
N THR A 151 -46.69 20.42 0.11
CA THR A 151 -46.15 20.81 1.42
C THR A 151 -46.45 22.29 1.68
N LYS A 152 -47.16 22.58 2.78
CA LYS A 152 -47.36 23.96 3.25
C LYS A 152 -46.03 24.46 3.82
N LYS A 153 -45.48 25.52 3.23
CA LYS A 153 -44.32 26.22 3.79
C LYS A 153 -44.73 26.86 5.12
N VAL A 154 -44.22 26.33 6.22
CA VAL A 154 -44.24 27.02 7.51
C VAL A 154 -42.92 27.78 7.60
N PHE A 155 -43.00 29.09 7.77
CA PHE A 155 -41.84 29.92 8.09
C PHE A 155 -41.54 29.79 9.57
N LEU A 156 -40.29 29.45 9.90
CA LEU A 156 -39.66 29.74 11.18
C LEU A 156 -38.29 30.36 10.89
#